data_AF-A0A4Q3XCS7-F1
#
_entry.id   AF-A0A4Q3XCS7-F1
#
_cell.length_a   1.000
_cell.length_b   1.000
_cell.length_c   1.000
_cell.angle_alpha   90.00
_cell.angle_beta   90.00
_cell.angle_gamma   90.00
#
_symmetry.space_group_name_H-M   'P 1'
#
loop_
_entity.id
_entity.type
_entity.pdbx_description
1 polymer ?
#
loop_
_entity_poly.entity_id
_entity_poly.type
_entity_poly.pdbx_seq_one_letter_code
_entity_poly.pdbx_strand_id
1 'polypeptide(L)' 'MSSDPLLQPYRLKHLTLRNRIIVTSHEPAYPEDGMPKARYRAYTVERAKGGVALTMTAGSAAVSKDSPPVFNNLLAYKD' A
#
# COMPACT_ATOMS: atom_id res chain seq x y z
N MET A 1 -18.71 16.46 -15.05
CA MET A 1 -17.45 15.97 -14.41
C MET A 1 -16.97 17.05 -13.46
N SER A 2 -16.42 16.69 -12.30
CA SER A 2 -15.83 17.68 -11.38
C SER A 2 -14.70 18.42 -12.11
N SER A 3 -14.52 19.72 -11.85
CA SER A 3 -13.35 20.49 -12.30
C SER A 3 -12.18 20.39 -11.33
N ASP A 4 -12.35 19.66 -10.21
CA ASP A 4 -11.32 19.46 -9.20
C ASP A 4 -10.13 18.68 -9.82
N PRO A 5 -8.91 19.25 -9.79
CA PRO A 5 -7.72 18.59 -10.33
C PRO A 5 -7.38 17.28 -9.59
N LEU A 6 -7.71 17.13 -8.31
CA LEU A 6 -7.47 15.90 -7.54
C LEU A 6 -8.35 14.74 -8.02
N LEU A 7 -9.54 15.03 -8.53
CA LEU A 7 -10.50 14.03 -8.98
C LEU A 7 -10.37 13.68 -10.48
N GLN A 8 -9.48 14.35 -11.21
CA GLN A 8 -9.21 14.01 -12.60
C GLN A 8 -8.36 12.75 -12.74
N PRO A 9 -8.58 11.94 -13.79
CA PRO A 9 -7.70 10.83 -14.12
C PRO A 9 -6.23 11.26 -14.27
N TYR A 10 -5.32 10.34 -13.97
CA TYR A 10 -3.88 10.56 -14.13
C TYR A 10 -3.24 9.34 -14.77
N ARG A 11 -2.42 9.56 -15.81
CA ARG A 11 -1.69 8.48 -16.47
C ARG A 11 -0.26 8.42 -15.93
N LEU A 12 0.04 7.37 -15.18
CA LEU A 12 1.37 7.05 -14.67
C LEU A 12 2.00 5.97 -15.56
N LYS A 13 2.86 6.38 -16.50
CA LYS A 13 3.43 5.49 -17.53
C LYS A 13 2.32 4.72 -18.27
N HIS A 14 2.19 3.41 -18.04
CA HIS A 14 1.20 2.56 -18.67
C HIS A 14 -0.12 2.44 -17.88
N LEU A 15 -0.14 2.88 -16.62
CA LEU A 15 -1.29 2.75 -15.71
C LEU A 15 -2.15 4.02 -15.74
N THR A 16 -3.46 3.85 -15.92
CA THR A 16 -4.43 4.95 -15.82
C THR A 16 -5.11 4.89 -14.45
N LEU A 17 -4.88 5.91 -13.64
CA LEU A 17 -5.46 6.10 -12.32
C LEU A 17 -6.76 6.90 -12.44
N ARG A 18 -7.80 6.47 -11.72
CA ARG A 18 -9.14 7.11 -11.75
C ARG A 18 -9.17 8.53 -11.17
N ASN A 19 -8.21 8.84 -10.29
CA ASN A 19 -8.02 10.14 -9.63
C ASN A 19 -6.56 10.27 -9.17
N ARG A 20 -6.20 11.37 -8.51
CA ARG A 20 -4.85 11.66 -8.01
C ARG A 20 -4.69 11.41 -6.51
N ILE A 21 -5.63 10.68 -5.90
CA ILE A 21 -5.61 10.35 -4.48
C ILE A 21 -4.90 9.01 -4.32
N ILE A 22 -3.78 9.04 -3.61
CA ILE A 22 -2.96 7.86 -3.36
C ILE A 22 -2.76 7.66 -1.87
N VAL A 23 -2.46 6.42 -1.50
CA VAL A 23 -1.90 6.09 -0.19
C VAL A 23 -0.49 5.57 -0.39
N THR A 24 0.49 6.29 0.15
CA THR A 24 1.92 5.96 0.04
C THR A 24 2.30 4.79 0.94
N SER A 25 3.43 4.15 0.64
CA SER A 25 3.96 3.07 1.46
C SER A 25 4.33 3.59 2.85
N HIS A 26 3.78 2.95 3.88
CA HIS A 26 4.10 3.15 5.30
C HIS A 26 3.89 1.82 6.01
N GLU A 27 4.53 1.62 7.16
CA GLU A 27 4.37 0.41 7.96
C GLU A 27 3.27 0.62 9.02
N PRO A 28 2.11 -0.06 8.92
CA PRO A 28 1.07 -0.03 9.95
C PRO A 28 1.33 -0.98 11.13
N ALA A 29 2.40 -1.80 11.10
CA ALA A 29 2.71 -2.84 12.09
C ALA A 29 1.65 -3.95 12.19
N TYR A 30 0.86 -4.15 11.12
CA TYR A 30 -0.18 -5.19 11.01
C TYR A 30 0.27 -6.57 10.49
N PRO A 31 1.53 -6.82 10.10
CA PRO A 31 1.98 -8.17 9.80
C PRO A 31 1.78 -9.16 10.95
N GLU A 32 1.46 -10.39 10.60
CA GLU A 32 1.38 -11.53 11.52
C GLU A 32 2.39 -12.58 11.03
N ASP A 33 3.34 -12.97 11.87
CA ASP A 33 4.47 -13.84 11.52
C ASP A 33 5.31 -13.35 10.32
N GLY A 34 5.34 -12.02 10.12
CA GLY A 34 6.00 -11.37 8.99
C GLY A 34 5.17 -11.30 7.71
N MET A 35 3.92 -11.77 7.73
CA MET A 35 3.07 -11.92 6.53
C MET A 35 1.84 -11.00 6.55
N PRO A 36 1.31 -10.59 5.37
CA PRO A 36 0.15 -9.71 5.28
C PRO A 36 -1.17 -10.49 5.43
N LYS A 37 -1.49 -10.92 6.65
CA LYS A 37 -2.70 -11.70 6.97
C LYS A 37 -3.96 -10.82 7.02
N ALA A 38 -4.99 -11.25 7.76
CA ALA A 38 -6.34 -10.71 7.67
C ALA A 38 -6.42 -9.20 7.95
N ARG A 39 -5.73 -8.72 8.98
CA ARG A 39 -5.74 -7.29 9.35
C ARG A 39 -5.10 -6.41 8.29
N TYR A 40 -3.94 -6.82 7.76
CA TYR A 40 -3.23 -6.10 6.70
C TYR A 40 -4.08 -6.01 5.41
N ARG A 41 -4.73 -7.13 5.05
CA ARG A 41 -5.63 -7.18 3.89
C ARG A 41 -6.84 -6.26 4.09
N ALA A 42 -7.54 -6.35 5.23
CA ALA A 42 -8.70 -5.52 5.51
C ALA A 42 -8.37 -4.02 5.41
N TYR A 43 -7.23 -3.61 5.96
CA TYR A 43 -6.73 -2.25 5.88
C TYR A 43 -6.57 -1.73 4.44
N THR A 44 -6.05 -2.56 3.54
CA THR A 44 -5.87 -2.21 2.13
C THR A 44 -7.20 -2.21 1.37
N VAL A 45 -8.08 -3.17 1.68
CA VAL A 45 -9.43 -3.28 1.09
C VAL A 45 -10.29 -2.06 1.41
N GLU A 46 -10.30 -1.60 2.67
CA GLU A 46 -11.11 -0.44 3.04
C GLU A 46 -10.67 0.85 2.32
N ARG A 47 -9.38 1.02 2.06
CA ARG A 47 -8.87 2.14 1.25
C ARG A 47 -9.32 2.07 -0.21
N ALA A 48 -9.25 0.87 -0.79
CA ALA A 48 -9.73 0.64 -2.14
C ALA A 48 -11.23 0.95 -2.26
N LYS A 49 -12.04 0.51 -1.29
CA LYS A 49 -13.48 0.86 -1.20
C LYS A 49 -13.70 2.37 -1.05
N GLY A 50 -12.82 3.06 -0.32
CA GLY A 50 -12.80 4.52 -0.20
C GLY A 50 -12.47 5.27 -1.51
N GLY A 51 -12.07 4.56 -2.56
CA GLY A 51 -11.92 5.11 -3.90
C GLY A 51 -10.56 5.74 -4.21
N VAL A 52 -9.53 5.45 -3.42
CA VAL A 52 -8.14 5.81 -3.76
C VAL A 52 -7.78 5.19 -5.12
N ALA A 53 -7.04 5.92 -5.96
CA ALA A 53 -6.65 5.36 -7.25
C ALA A 53 -5.48 4.39 -7.15
N LEU A 54 -4.61 4.58 -6.15
CA LEU A 54 -3.47 3.72 -5.89
C LEU A 54 -3.28 3.57 -4.37
N THR A 55 -3.09 2.33 -3.93
CA THR A 55 -2.60 2.01 -2.58
C THR A 55 -1.27 1.31 -2.72
N MET A 56 -0.23 1.85 -2.11
CA MET A 56 1.08 1.23 -2.05
C MET A 56 1.20 0.44 -0.74
N THR A 57 1.81 -0.74 -0.79
CA THR A 57 1.97 -1.65 0.35
C THR A 57 3.44 -1.77 0.74
N ALA A 58 3.73 -2.62 1.73
CA ALA A 58 5.08 -3.05 2.12
C ALA A 58 6.07 -1.90 2.40
N GLY A 59 5.62 -0.86 3.12
CA GLY A 59 6.49 0.23 3.55
C GLY A 59 7.61 -0.28 4.46
N SER A 60 8.85 -0.04 4.05
CA SER A 60 10.05 -0.51 4.76
C SER A 60 10.09 -2.02 5.00
N ALA A 61 9.48 -2.82 4.10
CA ALA A 61 9.55 -4.28 4.20
C ALA A 61 10.99 -4.79 4.17
N ALA A 62 11.29 -5.79 5.00
CA ALA A 62 12.60 -6.42 5.06
C ALA A 62 12.76 -7.37 3.87
N VAL A 63 13.78 -7.11 3.04
CA VAL A 63 14.08 -7.91 1.84
C VAL A 63 15.17 -8.95 2.05
N SER A 64 15.78 -9.02 3.24
CA SER A 64 16.81 -9.99 3.58
C SER A 64 16.80 -10.33 5.08
N LYS A 65 17.28 -11.52 5.43
CA LYS A 65 17.38 -12.02 6.81
C LYS A 65 18.33 -11.20 7.68
N ASP A 66 19.34 -10.58 7.05
CA ASP A 66 20.32 -9.69 7.70
C ASP A 66 19.83 -8.24 7.86
N SER A 67 18.63 -7.92 7.36
CA SER A 67 17.97 -6.62 7.51
C SER A 67 16.76 -6.76 8.44
N PRO A 68 16.96 -6.68 9.77
CA PRO A 68 15.89 -6.94 10.72
C PRO A 68 14.79 -5.86 10.67
N PRO A 69 13.51 -6.23 10.83
CA PRO A 69 12.39 -5.28 10.86
C PRO A 69 12.47 -4.38 12.10
N VAL A 70 12.08 -3.11 11.95
CA VAL A 70 12.11 -2.10 13.02
C VAL A 70 10.72 -1.88 13.63
N PHE A 71 9.65 -2.06 12.85
CA PHE A 71 8.28 -1.70 13.24
C PHE A 71 7.29 -2.86 13.05
N ASN A 72 7.75 -4.11 13.17
CA ASN A 72 7.00 -5.31 12.74
C ASN A 72 6.72 -5.31 11.22
N ASN A 73 7.75 -5.02 10.41
CA ASN A 73 7.63 -4.94 8.96
C ASN A 73 7.33 -6.30 8.31
N LEU A 74 6.71 -6.25 7.12
CA LEU A 74 6.61 -7.44 6.27
C LEU A 74 7.99 -8.02 5.95
N LEU A 75 8.10 -9.35 5.99
CA LEU A 75 9.31 -10.08 5.60
C LEU A 75 9.17 -10.51 4.14
N ALA A 76 9.58 -9.65 3.21
CA ALA A 76 9.49 -9.92 1.77
C ALA A 76 10.45 -11.02 1.29
N TYR A 77 11.41 -11.43 2.12
CA TYR A 77 12.29 -12.57 1.85
C TYR A 77 11.70 -13.93 2.26
N LYS A 78 10.54 -13.94 2.91
CA LYS A 78 9.95 -15.13 3.54
C LYS A 78 8.73 -15.56 2.73
N ASP A 79 8.74 -16.82 2.30
CA ASP A 79 7.62 -17.51 1.60
C ASP A 79 6.71 -18.27 2.59
#